data_AF-A0A9X7VYR1-F1
#
_entry.id   AF-A0A9X7VYR1-F1
#
_cell.length_a   1.000
_cell.length_b   1.000
_cell.length_c   1.000
_cell.angle_alpha   90.00
_cell.angle_beta   90.00
_cell.angle_gamma   90.00
#
_symmetry.space_group_name_H-M   'P 1'
#
loop_
_entity.id
_entity.type
_entity.pdbx_description
1 polymer ?
#
loop_
_entity_poly.entity_id
_entity_poly.type
_entity_poly.pdbx_seq_one_letter_code
_entity_poly.pdbx_strand_id
1 'polypeptide(L)'
;MERELRANEFLREWDEWIDNGVPVANMGYLKDRNRGLITLFLDKVKQSHDPKYLPLLLKWEPIDYKKVRAMIRQVIGHLESCKR
;
A
#
# COMPACT_ATOMS: atom_id res chain seq x y z
N MET A 1 -1.79 3.03 -19.64
CA MET A 1 -0.35 3.31 -19.46
C MET A 1 -0.11 4.19 -18.24
N GLU A 2 -0.76 5.36 -18.12
CA GLU A 2 -0.53 6.31 -17.00
C GLU A 2 -0.84 5.77 -15.59
N ARG A 3 -1.97 5.07 -15.39
CA ARG A 3 -2.32 4.51 -14.07
C ARG A 3 -1.33 3.44 -13.59
N GLU A 4 -0.81 2.65 -14.53
CA GLU A 4 0.18 1.61 -14.26
C GLU A 4 1.51 2.23 -13.84
N LEU A 5 1.97 3.24 -14.60
CA LEU A 5 3.16 4.01 -14.27
C LEU A 5 3.02 4.62 -12.88
N ARG A 6 1.88 5.25 -12.59
CA ARG A 6 1.66 5.90 -11.30
C ARG A 6 1.62 4.91 -10.13
N ALA A 7 1.04 3.72 -10.34
CA ALA A 7 1.05 2.67 -9.31
C ALA A 7 2.47 2.12 -9.07
N ASN A 8 3.30 2.03 -10.11
CA ASN A 8 4.71 1.65 -9.97
C ASN A 8 5.52 2.72 -9.26
N GLU A 9 5.26 4.01 -9.51
CA GLU A 9 5.91 5.12 -8.81
C GLU A 9 5.61 5.06 -7.31
N PHE A 10 4.36 4.82 -6.90
CA PHE A 10 4.03 4.65 -5.48
C PHE A 10 4.71 3.45 -4.84
N LEU A 11 4.87 2.35 -5.58
CA LEU A 11 5.58 1.18 -5.05
C LEU A 11 7.06 1.50 -4.82
N ARG A 12 7.70 2.19 -5.77
CA ARG A 12 9.09 2.63 -5.62
C ARG A 12 9.24 3.63 -4.47
N GLU A 13 8.31 4.57 -4.29
CA GLU A 13 8.32 5.49 -3.14
C GLU A 13 8.25 4.72 -1.81
N TRP A 14 7.43 3.68 -1.73
CA TRP A 14 7.34 2.83 -0.53
C TRP A 14 8.62 2.03 -0.29
N ASP A 15 9.24 1.49 -1.35
CA ASP A 15 10.54 0.83 -1.26
C ASP A 15 11.60 1.78 -0.70
N GLU A 16 11.72 2.98 -1.28
CA GLU A 16 12.67 3.99 -0.84
C GLU A 16 12.44 4.40 0.62
N TRP A 17 11.19 4.54 1.06
CA TRP A 17 10.89 4.87 2.45
C TRP A 17 11.28 3.77 3.42
N ILE A 18 11.06 2.51 3.06
CA ILE A 18 11.43 1.36 3.88
C ILE A 18 12.96 1.26 3.96
N ASP A 19 13.64 1.35 2.82
CA ASP A 19 15.10 1.20 2.72
C ASP A 19 15.84 2.33 3.47
N ASN A 20 15.29 3.55 3.44
CA ASN A 20 15.87 4.70 4.13
C ASN A 20 15.34 4.89 5.57
N GLY A 21 14.46 3.99 6.05
CA GLY A 21 13.86 4.11 7.39
C GLY A 21 13.04 5.39 7.58
N VAL A 22 12.47 5.95 6.52
CA VAL A 22 11.73 7.21 6.56
C VAL A 22 10.48 7.01 7.41
N PRO A 23 10.31 7.77 8.51
CA PRO A 23 9.10 7.69 9.31
C PRO A 23 7.96 8.31 8.51
N VAL A 24 7.15 7.46 7.86
CA VAL A 24 5.95 7.93 7.18
C VAL A 24 4.97 8.45 8.24
N ALA A 25 4.88 9.77 8.32
CA ALA A 25 4.09 10.48 9.32
C ALA A 25 2.59 10.46 8.98
N ASN A 26 2.23 10.34 7.69
CA ASN A 26 0.83 10.38 7.26
C ASN A 26 0.62 9.71 5.89
N MET A 27 -0.21 8.66 5.83
CA MET A 27 -0.60 8.01 4.56
C MET A 27 -1.73 8.76 3.82
N GLY A 28 -2.13 9.93 4.33
CA GLY A 28 -3.21 10.74 3.80
C GLY A 28 -2.97 11.28 2.40
N TYR A 29 -1.74 11.23 1.87
CA TYR A 29 -1.46 11.60 0.47
C TYR A 29 -2.08 10.62 -0.56
N LEU A 30 -2.47 9.43 -0.11
CA LEU A 30 -3.23 8.45 -0.88
C LEU A 30 -4.76 8.66 -0.76
N LYS A 31 -5.18 9.46 0.23
CA LYS A 31 -6.58 9.85 0.39
C LYS A 31 -7.02 10.67 -0.82
N ASP A 32 -8.25 10.43 -1.25
CA ASP A 32 -8.89 11.11 -2.39
C ASP A 32 -8.22 10.86 -3.76
N ARG A 33 -7.25 9.93 -3.84
CA ARG A 33 -6.76 9.42 -5.13
C ARG A 33 -7.85 8.60 -5.83
N ASN A 34 -7.75 8.53 -7.16
CA ASN A 34 -8.63 7.72 -7.97
C ASN A 34 -8.68 6.28 -7.41
N ARG A 35 -9.89 5.80 -7.11
CA ARG A 35 -10.05 4.49 -6.47
C ARG A 35 -9.46 3.33 -7.29
N GLY A 36 -9.52 3.41 -8.62
CA GLY A 36 -8.89 2.41 -9.49
C GLY A 36 -7.37 2.40 -9.38
N LEU A 37 -6.75 3.56 -9.14
CA LEU A 37 -5.31 3.65 -8.87
C LEU A 37 -4.96 3.03 -7.51
N ILE A 38 -5.76 3.28 -6.47
CA ILE A 38 -5.57 2.67 -5.14
C ILE A 38 -5.73 1.15 -5.20
N THR A 39 -6.75 0.65 -5.90
CA THR A 39 -6.92 -0.80 -6.10
C THR A 39 -5.72 -1.41 -6.81
N LEU A 40 -5.28 -0.82 -7.93
CA LEU A 40 -4.12 -1.31 -8.68
C LEU A 40 -2.83 -1.30 -7.84
N PHE A 41 -2.64 -0.25 -7.05
CA PHE A 41 -1.49 -0.14 -6.16
C PHE A 41 -1.50 -1.22 -5.07
N LEU A 42 -2.64 -1.44 -4.41
CA LEU A 42 -2.78 -2.50 -3.41
C LEU A 42 -2.60 -3.90 -4.02
N ASP A 43 -3.07 -4.12 -5.25
CA ASP A 43 -2.85 -5.37 -5.96
C ASP A 43 -1.37 -5.63 -6.23
N LYS A 44 -0.58 -4.59 -6.57
CA LYS A 44 0.87 -4.71 -6.73
C LYS A 44 1.57 -5.04 -5.43
N VAL A 45 1.22 -4.34 -4.34
CA VAL A 45 1.74 -4.64 -3.00
C VAL A 45 1.42 -6.08 -2.62
N LYS A 46 0.18 -6.54 -2.87
CA LYS A 46 -0.21 -7.93 -2.63
C LYS A 46 0.61 -8.92 -3.45
N GLN A 47 0.80 -8.67 -4.74
CA GLN A 47 1.55 -9.56 -5.65
C GLN A 47 3.05 -9.64 -5.34
N SER A 48 3.61 -8.66 -4.64
CA SER A 48 5.01 -8.70 -4.21
C SER A 48 5.30 -9.82 -3.20
N HIS A 49 4.26 -10.26 -2.46
CA HIS A 49 4.38 -11.18 -1.31
C HIS A 49 5.38 -10.71 -0.23
N ASP A 50 5.75 -9.43 -0.23
CA ASP A 50 6.80 -8.93 0.63
C ASP A 50 6.22 -8.35 1.94
N PRO A 51 6.52 -8.96 3.10
CA PRO A 51 6.01 -8.48 4.37
C PRO A 51 6.60 -7.12 4.79
N LYS A 52 7.63 -6.59 4.10
CA LYS A 52 8.20 -5.27 4.42
C LYS A 52 7.17 -4.13 4.34
N TYR A 53 6.10 -4.30 3.56
CA TYR A 53 5.04 -3.30 3.42
C TYR A 53 4.02 -3.30 4.56
N LEU A 54 4.01 -4.32 5.43
CA LEU A 54 3.06 -4.42 6.54
C LEU A 54 3.02 -3.17 7.44
N PRO A 55 4.15 -2.59 7.89
CA PRO A 55 4.13 -1.39 8.73
C PRO A 55 3.45 -0.20 8.05
N LEU A 56 3.60 -0.04 6.73
CA LEU A 56 2.96 1.04 5.97
C LEU A 56 1.46 0.79 5.84
N LEU A 57 1.05 -0.44 5.53
CA LEU A 57 -0.36 -0.82 5.42
C LEU A 57 -1.10 -0.65 6.76
N LEU A 58 -0.47 -1.03 7.87
CA LEU A 58 -1.04 -0.86 9.22
C LEU A 58 -1.23 0.62 9.61
N LYS A 59 -0.34 1.50 9.16
CA LYS A 59 -0.50 2.96 9.34
C LYS A 59 -1.57 3.55 8.43
N TRP A 60 -1.77 2.99 7.25
CA TRP A 60 -2.74 3.49 6.26
C TRP A 60 -4.18 3.08 6.60
N GLU A 61 -4.40 1.84 7.03
CA GLU A 61 -5.72 1.29 7.35
C GLU A 61 -6.62 2.20 8.21
N PRO A 62 -6.16 2.84 9.29
CA PRO A 62 -7.06 3.60 10.16
C PRO A 62 -7.54 4.92 9.55
N ILE A 63 -6.83 5.48 8.56
CA ILE A 63 -7.07 6.87 8.08
C ILE A 63 -7.81 6.97 6.73
N ASP A 64 -8.13 5.84 6.10
CA ASP A 64 -8.85 5.80 4.83
C ASP A 64 -10.36 5.49 4.99
N TYR A 65 -11.12 5.61 3.90
CA TYR A 65 -12.54 5.31 3.86
C TYR A 65 -12.79 3.80 3.97
N LYS A 66 -13.93 3.41 4.56
CA LYS A 66 -14.33 2.01 4.86
C LYS A 66 -14.02 1.00 3.75
N LYS A 67 -14.22 1.38 2.47
CA LYS A 67 -13.95 0.49 1.32
C LYS A 67 -12.45 0.25 1.10
N VAL A 68 -11.62 1.29 1.21
CA VAL A 68 -10.16 1.15 1.06
C VAL A 68 -9.57 0.41 2.25
N ARG A 69 -10.08 0.68 3.47
CA ARG A 69 -9.72 -0.09 4.68
C ARG A 69 -9.91 -1.60 4.50
N ALA A 70 -11.03 -2.01 3.92
CA ALA A 70 -11.30 -3.42 3.65
C ALA A 70 -10.29 -4.02 2.66
N MET A 71 -9.92 -3.29 1.60
CA MET A 71 -8.89 -3.74 0.65
C MET A 71 -7.52 -3.85 1.31
N ILE A 72 -7.13 -2.86 2.14
CA ILE A 72 -5.87 -2.89 2.89
C ILE A 72 -5.82 -4.11 3.81
N ARG A 73 -6.90 -4.41 4.55
CA ARG A 73 -6.96 -5.60 5.41
C ARG A 73 -6.82 -6.91 4.65
N GLN A 74 -7.39 -7.01 3.45
CA GLN A 74 -7.21 -8.18 2.59
C GLN A 74 -5.75 -8.36 2.16
N VAL A 75 -5.07 -7.26 1.83
CA VAL A 75 -3.64 -7.28 1.47
C VAL A 75 -2.79 -7.68 2.67
N ILE A 76 -3.04 -7.09 3.85
CA ILE A 76 -2.35 -7.46 5.09
C ILE A 76 -2.49 -8.95 5.37
N GLY A 77 -3.72 -9.48 5.37
CA GLY A 77 -3.95 -10.91 5.63
C GLY A 77 -3.27 -11.83 4.60
N HIS A 78 -3.19 -11.41 3.33
CA HIS A 78 -2.44 -12.12 2.31
C HIS A 78 -0.93 -12.16 2.63
N LEU A 79 -0.33 -11.01 2.90
CA LEU A 79 1.09 -10.90 3.24
C LEU A 79 1.46 -11.64 4.52
N GLU A 80 0.60 -11.60 5.54
CA GLU A 80 0.77 -12.37 6.78
C GLU A 80 0.72 -13.89 6.53
N SER A 81 -0.13 -14.35 5.60
CA SER A 81 -0.21 -15.77 5.25
C SER A 81 1.02 -16.26 4.49
N CYS A 82 1.65 -15.40 3.68
CA CYS A 82 2.87 -15.69 2.93
C CYS A 82 4.15 -15.70 3.79
N LYS A 83 4.10 -15.14 5.01
CA LYS A 83 5.23 -15.12 5.95
C LYS A 83 5.55 -16.51 6.54
N ARG A 84 4.74 -17.53 6.25
CA ARG A 84 4.84 -18.89 6.81
C ARG A 84 5.88 -19.75 6.12
#